data_AF-A0A2P2GTR3-F1
#
_entry.id   AF-A0A2P2GTR3-F1
#
_cell.length_a   1.000
_cell.length_b   1.000
_cell.length_c   1.000
_cell.angle_alpha   90.00
_cell.angle_beta   90.00
_cell.angle_gamma   90.00
#
_symmetry.space_group_name_H-M   'P 1'
#
loop_
_entity.id
_entity.type
_entity.pdbx_description
1 polymer ?
#
loop_
_entity_poly.entity_id
_entity_poly.type
_entity_poly.pdbx_seq_one_letter_code
_entity_poly.pdbx_strand_id
1 'polypeptide(L)'
;MTAQTPIKARKATRPRTLTLAEAKQAEEADLIRWSPEEVVKLKLLPYRSARTLREACYKRRVFHHNDGGRITFSPMSIRREHERTLVAPLAA
;
A
#
# COMPACT_ATOMS: atom_id res chain seq x y z
N MET A 1 -44.41 -9.31 25.78
CA MET A 1 -44.16 -10.18 24.60
C MET A 1 -43.12 -9.51 23.73
N THR A 2 -41.83 -9.80 23.94
CA THR A 2 -40.72 -9.17 23.21
C THR A 2 -40.33 -10.05 22.03
N ALA A 3 -40.71 -9.62 20.83
CA ALA A 3 -40.35 -10.29 19.58
C ALA A 3 -38.86 -10.06 19.27
N GLN A 4 -38.10 -11.14 19.21
CA GLN A 4 -36.68 -11.14 18.88
C GLN A 4 -36.52 -11.21 17.36
N THR A 5 -35.95 -10.18 16.75
CA THR A 5 -35.71 -10.11 15.30
C THR A 5 -34.52 -11.00 14.91
N PRO A 6 -34.64 -11.88 13.89
CA PRO A 6 -33.54 -12.79 13.54
C PRO A 6 -32.40 -12.04 12.83
N ILE A 7 -31.18 -12.19 13.35
CA ILE A 7 -29.96 -11.65 12.75
C ILE A 7 -29.63 -12.50 11.52
N LYS A 8 -29.85 -11.94 10.33
CA LYS A 8 -29.54 -12.56 9.03
C LYS A 8 -28.03 -12.80 8.92
N ALA A 9 -27.63 -14.07 8.86
CA ALA A 9 -26.22 -14.47 8.77
C ALA A 9 -25.55 -13.82 7.53
N ARG A 10 -24.45 -13.09 7.76
CA ARG A 10 -23.61 -12.54 6.67
C ARG A 10 -22.82 -13.69 6.04
N LYS A 11 -22.93 -13.87 4.72
CA LYS A 11 -22.14 -14.87 3.97
C LYS A 11 -20.66 -14.56 4.15
N ALA A 12 -19.88 -15.55 4.60
CA ALA A 12 -18.44 -15.45 4.72
C ALA A 12 -17.82 -15.21 3.33
N THR A 13 -17.24 -14.03 3.11
CA THR A 13 -16.48 -13.72 1.91
C THR A 13 -15.23 -14.60 1.90
N ARG A 14 -15.19 -15.58 1.00
CA ARG A 14 -14.00 -16.44 0.83
C ARG A 14 -12.82 -15.58 0.35
N PRO A 15 -11.59 -15.82 0.82
CA PRO A 15 -10.42 -15.13 0.29
C PRO A 15 -10.29 -15.44 -1.21
N ARG A 16 -10.21 -14.40 -2.03
CA ARG A 16 -10.04 -14.54 -3.49
C ARG A 16 -8.63 -15.02 -3.78
N THR A 17 -8.50 -16.23 -4.32
CA THR A 17 -7.23 -16.69 -4.91
C THR A 17 -6.95 -15.88 -6.17
N LEU A 18 -5.79 -15.23 -6.24
CA LEU A 18 -5.34 -14.53 -7.44
C LEU A 18 -5.10 -15.53 -8.58
N THR A 19 -5.45 -15.14 -9.80
CA THR A 19 -5.13 -15.91 -11.00
C THR A 19 -3.65 -15.77 -11.35
N LEU A 20 -3.10 -16.74 -12.09
CA LEU A 20 -1.70 -16.73 -12.53
C LEU A 20 -1.36 -15.47 -13.37
N ALA A 21 -2.32 -14.97 -14.15
CA ALA A 21 -2.16 -13.76 -14.94
C ALA A 21 -2.05 -12.51 -14.05
N GLU A 22 -2.88 -12.40 -13.02
CA GLU A 22 -2.81 -11.30 -12.04
C GLU A 22 -1.51 -11.34 -11.24
N ALA A 23 -1.01 -12.54 -10.91
CA ALA A 23 0.29 -12.71 -10.25
C ALA A 23 1.45 -12.26 -11.15
N LYS A 24 1.47 -12.65 -12.43
CA LYS A 24 2.48 -12.18 -13.41
C LYS A 24 2.42 -10.68 -13.63
N GLN A 25 1.23 -10.10 -13.72
CA GLN A 25 1.07 -8.64 -13.86
C GLN A 25 1.59 -7.89 -12.63
N ALA A 26 1.45 -8.47 -11.43
CA ALA A 26 2.04 -7.90 -10.23
C ALA A 26 3.58 -7.95 -10.28
N GLU A 27 4.16 -9.04 -10.76
CA GLU A 27 5.62 -9.16 -10.94
C GLU A 27 6.16 -8.21 -12.01
N GLU A 28 5.49 -8.09 -13.17
CA GLU A 28 5.89 -7.15 -14.23
C GLU A 28 5.81 -5.69 -13.75
N ALA A 29 4.81 -5.37 -12.91
CA ALA A 29 4.69 -4.04 -12.33
C ALA A 29 5.89 -3.70 -11.43
N ASP A 30 6.53 -4.68 -10.76
CA ASP A 30 7.67 -4.44 -9.89
C ASP A 30 8.96 -4.03 -10.61
N LEU A 31 9.00 -4.13 -11.94
CA LEU A 31 10.06 -3.52 -12.75
C LEU A 31 9.92 -2.00 -12.87
N ILE A 32 8.73 -1.45 -12.63
CA ILE A 32 8.51 -0.01 -12.68
C ILE A 32 9.16 0.63 -11.46
N ARG A 33 10.11 1.55 -11.71
CA ARG A 33 10.79 2.33 -10.67
C ARG A 33 10.41 3.79 -10.79
N TRP A 34 9.70 4.31 -9.79
CA TRP A 34 9.40 5.73 -9.68
C TRP A 34 10.40 6.45 -8.79
N SER A 35 10.76 7.65 -9.20
CA SER A 35 11.48 8.60 -8.35
C SER A 35 10.54 9.22 -7.29
N PRO A 36 11.08 9.83 -6.21
CA PRO A 36 10.26 10.50 -5.20
C PRO A 36 9.42 11.66 -5.77
N GLU A 37 9.88 12.28 -6.85
CA GLU A 37 9.19 13.38 -7.52
C GLU A 37 7.97 12.86 -8.29
N GLU A 38 8.12 11.74 -9.00
CA GLU A 38 7.03 11.09 -9.73
C GLU A 38 5.98 10.52 -8.78
N VAL A 39 6.38 9.92 -7.66
CA VAL A 39 5.45 9.40 -6.64
C VAL A 39 4.52 10.51 -6.13
N VAL A 40 5.05 11.71 -5.90
CA VAL A 40 4.24 12.86 -5.45
C VAL A 40 3.40 13.42 -6.59
N LYS A 41 3.94 13.52 -7.80
CA LYS A 41 3.21 14.00 -9.00
C LYS A 41 2.00 13.12 -9.31
N LEU A 42 2.19 11.80 -9.24
CA LEU A 42 1.16 10.79 -9.45
C LEU A 42 0.27 10.55 -8.22
N LYS A 43 0.56 11.22 -7.10
CA LYS A 43 -0.16 11.09 -5.82
C LYS A 43 -0.27 9.64 -5.34
N LEU A 44 0.78 8.85 -5.56
CA LEU A 44 0.81 7.42 -5.18
C LEU A 44 0.90 7.21 -3.67
N LEU A 45 1.48 8.17 -2.94
CA LEU A 45 1.56 8.19 -1.48
C LEU A 45 0.98 9.50 -0.92
N PRO A 46 0.55 9.52 0.36
CA PRO A 46 -0.07 10.70 0.99
C PRO A 46 0.94 11.80 1.37
N TYR A 47 1.93 12.07 0.51
CA TYR A 47 2.91 13.13 0.68
C TYR A 47 2.72 14.23 -0.36
N ARG A 48 2.81 15.48 0.09
CA ARG A 48 2.63 16.68 -0.77
C ARG A 48 3.94 17.20 -1.36
N SER A 49 5.09 16.76 -0.85
CA SER A 49 6.40 17.24 -1.26
C SER A 49 7.41 16.09 -1.35
N ALA A 50 8.19 16.08 -2.44
CA ALA A 50 9.25 15.10 -2.64
C ALA A 50 10.35 15.21 -1.57
N ARG A 51 10.58 16.42 -1.03
CA ARG A 51 11.55 16.63 0.06
C ARG A 51 11.10 15.91 1.33
N THR A 52 9.85 16.11 1.74
CA THR A 52 9.28 15.44 2.92
C THR A 52 9.28 13.92 2.74
N LEU A 53 9.00 13.44 1.53
CA LEU A 53 9.08 12.02 1.20
C LEU A 53 10.51 11.48 1.35
N ARG A 54 11.53 12.18 0.83
CA ARG A 54 12.95 11.80 0.99
C ARG A 54 13.36 11.77 2.46
N GLU A 55 13.01 12.79 3.24
CA GLU A 55 13.29 12.82 4.68
C GLU A 55 12.63 11.64 5.42
N ALA A 56 11.40 11.27 5.05
CA ALA A 56 10.73 10.10 5.61
C ALA A 56 11.44 8.79 5.23
N CYS A 57 11.96 8.69 4.01
CA CYS A 57 12.78 7.55 3.55
C CYS A 57 14.10 7.45 4.33
N TYR A 58 14.83 8.56 4.50
CA TYR A 58 16.06 8.58 5.30
C TYR A 58 15.82 8.18 6.77
N LYS A 59 14.69 8.61 7.34
CA LYS A 59 14.25 8.21 8.69
C LYS A 59 13.72 6.76 8.74
N ARG A 60 13.79 6.01 7.62
CA ARG A 60 13.28 4.63 7.47
C ARG A 60 11.80 4.50 7.86
N ARG A 61 11.05 5.59 7.69
CA ARG A 61 9.61 5.64 7.97
C ARG A 61 8.76 5.19 6.80
N VAL A 62 9.32 5.09 5.60
CA VAL A 62 8.60 4.70 4.38
C VAL A 62 9.37 3.58 3.69
N PHE A 63 8.66 2.57 3.19
CA PHE A 63 9.25 1.53 2.37
C PHE A 63 9.71 2.09 1.03
N HIS A 64 11.00 1.91 0.74
CA HIS A 64 11.63 2.34 -0.50
C HIS A 64 12.77 1.39 -0.88
N HIS A 65 13.19 1.44 -2.14
CA HIS A 65 14.40 0.80 -2.62
C HIS A 65 15.52 1.83 -2.71
N ASN A 66 16.76 1.35 -2.55
CA ASN A 66 17.96 2.16 -2.72
C ASN A 66 18.73 1.61 -3.92
N ASP A 67 18.47 2.16 -5.10
CA ASP A 67 19.16 1.79 -6.33
C ASP A 67 20.40 2.69 -6.49
N GLY A 68 21.56 2.20 -6.06
CA GLY A 68 22.84 2.91 -6.25
C GLY A 68 22.89 4.30 -5.61
N GLY A 69 22.25 4.49 -4.46
CA GLY A 69 22.18 5.78 -3.75
C GLY A 69 20.98 6.64 -4.12
N ARG A 70 20.13 6.20 -5.06
CA ARG A 70 18.87 6.87 -5.40
C ARG A 70 17.71 6.18 -4.71
N ILE A 71 16.85 6.98 -4.08
CA ILE A 71 15.59 6.50 -3.51
C ILE A 71 14.63 6.24 -4.67
N THR A 72 14.16 5.01 -4.80
CA THR A 72 13.20 4.58 -5.81
C THR A 72 12.04 3.84 -5.16
N PHE A 73 10.90 3.83 -5.84
CA PHE A 73 9.69 3.16 -5.39
C PHE A 73 9.22 2.17 -6.44
N SER A 74 8.94 0.96 -5.99
CA SER A 74 8.22 -0.06 -6.73
C SER A 74 6.74 -0.06 -6.33
N PRO A 75 5.85 -0.59 -7.18
CA PRO A 75 4.46 -0.83 -6.79
C PRO A 75 4.33 -1.64 -5.50
N MET A 76 5.17 -2.67 -5.30
CA MET A 76 5.18 -3.42 -4.04
C MET A 76 5.48 -2.56 -2.82
N SER A 77 6.49 -1.68 -2.89
CA SER A 77 6.85 -0.84 -1.74
C SER A 77 5.75 0.17 -1.43
N ILE A 78 5.08 0.71 -2.46
CA ILE A 78 3.91 1.57 -2.30
C ILE A 78 2.73 0.80 -1.69
N ARG A 79 2.43 -0.42 -2.16
CA ARG A 79 1.36 -1.26 -1.60
C ARG A 79 1.60 -1.57 -0.13
N ARG A 80 2.82 -1.95 0.25
CA ARG A 80 3.20 -2.17 1.66
C ARG A 80 3.03 -0.93 2.51
N GLU A 81 3.36 0.24 1.98
CA GLU A 81 3.15 1.51 2.69
C GLU A 81 1.66 1.83 2.88
N HIS A 82 0.83 1.57 1.87
CA HIS A 82 -0.63 1.68 1.98
C HIS A 82 -1.19 0.71 3.01
N GLU A 83 -0.78 -0.56 2.97
CA GLU A 83 -1.18 -1.56 3.97
C GLU A 83 -0.83 -1.11 5.39
N ARG A 84 0.38 -0.56 5.58
CA ARG A 84 0.82 -0.04 6.88
C ARG A 84 0.01 1.17 7.35
N THR A 85 -0.39 2.05 6.44
CA THR A 85 -1.19 3.25 6.80
C THR A 85 -2.68 2.96 6.95
N LEU A 86 -3.19 1.87 6.36
CA LEU A 86 -4.58 1.43 6.49
C LEU A 86 -4.88 0.76 7.84
N VAL A 87 -3.85 0.29 8.58
CA VAL A 87 -4.05 -0.21 9.94
C VAL A 87 -4.40 0.98 10.84
N ALA A 88 -5.69 1.14 11.14
CA ALA A 88 -6.14 2.07 12.16
C ALA A 88 -5.43 1.75 13.48
N PRO A 89 -4.94 2.74 14.25
CA PRO A 89 -4.43 2.47 15.58
C PRO A 89 -5.55 1.83 16.39
N LEU A 90 -5.28 0.63 16.94
CA LEU A 90 -6.13 0.04 17.96
C LEU A 90 -6.03 1.00 19.15
N ALA A 91 -7.03 1.88 19.30
CA ALA A 91 -7.06 2.88 20.36
C ALA A 91 -6.76 2.20 21.71
N ALA A 92 -5.79 2.77 22.44
CA ALA A 92 -5.46 2.43 23.83
C ALA A 92 -5.87 3.60 24.72
#